data_AF-A0A353B697-F1
#
_entry.id   AF-A0A353B697-F1
#
_cell.length_a   1.000
_cell.length_b   1.000
_cell.length_c   1.000
_cell.angle_alpha   90.00
_cell.angle_beta   90.00
_cell.angle_gamma   90.00
#
_symmetry.space_group_name_H-M   'P 1'
#
loop_
_entity.id
_entity.type
_entity.pdbx_description
1 polymer ?
#
loop_
_entity_poly.entity_id
_entity_poly.type
_entity_poly.pdbx_seq_one_letter_code
_entity_poly.pdbx_strand_id
1 'polypeptide(L)'
;MSETNRRSAIATVLFAGAAISTSNKTANAQEEALTKDQEFVTSAGLTKEEADCWKKTAEAAGAFFKLPELHQMDKQEVASAIHIIQNKLLGRPTYRKYLELAKAAGQKQD
;
A
#
# COMPACT_ATOMS: atom_id res chain seq x y z
N MET A 1 -11.27 -58.82 6.54
CA MET A 1 -11.09 -59.02 5.08
C MET A 1 -11.63 -57.76 4.40
N SER A 2 -10.85 -56.68 4.35
CA SER A 2 -9.87 -56.32 3.31
C SER A 2 -10.44 -56.39 1.89
N GLU A 3 -10.85 -55.25 1.34
CA GLU A 3 -10.63 -54.99 -0.08
C GLU A 3 -10.45 -53.49 -0.34
N THR A 4 -9.20 -53.16 -0.63
CA THR A 4 -8.70 -51.85 -1.01
C THR A 4 -8.65 -51.76 -2.53
N ASN A 5 -8.84 -50.53 -3.04
CA ASN A 5 -8.41 -50.04 -4.36
C ASN A 5 -9.21 -50.49 -5.60
N ARG A 6 -9.74 -49.52 -6.34
CA ARG A 6 -9.08 -49.00 -7.57
C ARG A 6 -9.91 -47.91 -8.28
N ARG A 7 -9.27 -46.74 -8.45
CA ARG A 7 -9.27 -45.91 -9.66
C ARG A 7 -10.56 -45.13 -10.00
N SER A 8 -10.60 -43.87 -9.59
CA SER A 8 -11.01 -42.81 -10.52
C SER A 8 -9.98 -41.70 -10.49
N ALA A 9 -9.46 -41.40 -11.67
CA ALA A 9 -8.23 -40.69 -11.91
C ALA A 9 -8.39 -39.19 -11.73
N ILE A 10 -7.40 -38.58 -11.09
CA ILE A 10 -7.14 -37.15 -11.07
C ILE A 10 -6.83 -36.73 -12.51
N ALA A 11 -7.75 -36.01 -13.15
CA ALA A 11 -7.50 -35.33 -14.41
C ALA A 11 -6.86 -33.95 -14.11
N THR A 12 -5.54 -33.93 -13.97
CA THR A 12 -4.76 -32.69 -13.98
C THR A 12 -4.61 -32.23 -15.42
N VAL A 13 -5.39 -31.24 -15.84
CA VAL A 13 -5.16 -30.52 -17.10
C VAL A 13 -4.39 -29.24 -16.79
N LEU A 14 -3.15 -29.18 -17.29
CA LEU A 14 -2.32 -27.99 -17.32
C LEU A 14 -3.03 -26.86 -18.08
N PHE A 15 -3.31 -25.75 -17.40
CA PHE A 15 -3.48 -24.44 -18.03
C PHE A 15 -2.25 -23.58 -17.68
N ALA A 16 -1.16 -23.76 -18.42
CA ALA A 16 0.02 -22.90 -18.35
C ALA A 16 0.27 -22.33 -19.74
N GLY A 17 -0.06 -21.05 -19.94
CA GLY A 17 0.28 -20.38 -21.19
C GLY A 17 -0.18 -18.92 -21.34
N ALA A 18 -1.31 -18.53 -20.73
CA ALA A 18 -1.88 -17.19 -20.99
C ALA A 18 -1.72 -16.16 -19.85
N ALA A 19 -1.30 -16.58 -18.65
CA ALA A 19 -1.29 -15.70 -17.47
C ALA A 19 0.01 -14.88 -17.29
N ILE A 20 1.09 -15.21 -18.00
CA ILE A 20 2.41 -14.60 -17.76
C ILE A 20 2.50 -13.20 -18.39
N SER A 21 1.80 -12.95 -19.51
CA SER A 21 1.94 -11.68 -20.24
C SER A 21 1.18 -10.50 -19.62
N THR A 22 0.12 -10.75 -18.84
CA THR A 22 -0.64 -9.69 -18.14
C THR A 22 0.05 -9.22 -16.87
N SER A 23 0.83 -10.09 -16.20
CA SER A 23 1.49 -9.76 -14.93
C SER A 23 2.58 -8.70 -15.07
N ASN A 24 3.29 -8.64 -16.21
CA ASN A 24 4.42 -7.74 -16.38
C ASN A 24 3.99 -6.30 -16.70
N LYS A 25 2.83 -6.13 -17.35
CA LYS A 25 2.28 -4.81 -17.68
C LYS A 25 1.66 -4.12 -16.46
N THR A 26 1.00 -4.87 -15.58
CA THR A 26 0.42 -4.33 -14.34
C THR A 26 1.47 -3.99 -13.29
N ALA A 27 2.53 -4.78 -13.16
CA ALA A 27 3.63 -4.47 -12.24
C ALA A 27 4.34 -3.16 -12.60
N ASN A 28 4.66 -2.96 -13.88
CA ASN A 28 5.36 -1.77 -14.35
C ASN A 28 4.50 -0.50 -14.21
N ALA A 29 3.21 -0.58 -14.55
CA ALA A 29 2.27 0.53 -14.35
C ALA A 29 2.05 0.88 -12.87
N GLN A 30 2.11 -0.11 -11.98
CA GLN A 30 1.96 0.09 -10.53
C GLN A 30 3.20 0.76 -9.93
N GLU A 31 4.40 0.40 -10.40
CA GLU A 31 5.66 1.02 -9.99
C GLU A 31 5.74 2.48 -10.46
N GLU A 32 5.39 2.76 -11.72
CA GLU A 32 5.31 4.13 -12.25
C GLU A 32 4.31 5.00 -11.48
N ALA A 33 3.16 4.44 -11.09
CA ALA A 33 2.16 5.15 -10.31
C ALA A 33 2.68 5.51 -8.91
N LEU A 34 3.36 4.59 -8.23
CA LEU A 34 3.96 4.82 -6.91
C LEU A 34 5.06 5.88 -6.95
N THR A 35 5.86 5.92 -8.03
CA THR A 35 6.87 6.96 -8.22
C THR A 35 6.26 8.35 -8.40
N LYS A 36 5.17 8.46 -9.20
CA LYS A 36 4.46 9.73 -9.36
C LYS A 36 3.80 10.19 -8.06
N ASP A 37 3.24 9.25 -7.30
CA ASP A 37 2.65 9.56 -6.00
C ASP A 37 3.69 10.11 -5.02
N GLN A 38 4.90 9.57 -5.05
CA GLN A 38 6.04 10.08 -4.26
C GLN A 38 6.43 11.52 -4.64
N GLU A 39 6.43 11.83 -5.94
CA GLU A 39 6.68 13.20 -6.43
C GLU A 39 5.59 14.18 -5.99
N PHE A 40 4.33 13.77 -6.04
CA PHE A 40 3.19 14.61 -5.63
C PHE A 40 3.22 14.92 -4.13
N VAL A 41 3.43 13.91 -3.28
CA VAL A 41 3.45 14.14 -1.84
C VAL A 41 4.67 14.95 -1.39
N THR A 42 5.81 14.77 -2.05
CA THR A 42 7.01 15.60 -1.82
C THR A 42 6.72 17.06 -2.22
N SER A 43 6.07 17.27 -3.35
CA SER A 43 5.64 18.60 -3.81
C SER A 43 4.61 19.25 -2.87
N ALA A 44 3.82 18.44 -2.16
CA ALA A 44 2.90 18.90 -1.11
C ALA A 44 3.58 19.26 0.23
N GLY A 45 4.91 19.14 0.32
CA GLY A 45 5.70 19.56 1.48
C GLY A 45 6.06 18.44 2.46
N LEU A 46 5.84 17.18 2.09
CA LEU A 46 6.39 16.04 2.85
C LEU A 46 7.92 16.01 2.69
N THR A 47 8.62 15.64 3.76
CA THR A 47 10.05 15.34 3.66
C THR A 47 10.27 14.03 2.90
N LYS A 48 11.52 13.76 2.52
CA LYS A 48 11.89 12.51 1.85
C LYS A 48 11.51 11.28 2.68
N GLU A 49 11.71 11.34 4.00
CA GLU A 49 11.39 10.27 4.94
C GLU A 49 9.87 10.07 5.08
N GLU A 50 9.10 11.16 5.07
CA GLU A 50 7.63 11.11 5.09
C GLU A 50 7.07 10.53 3.79
N ALA A 51 7.65 10.90 2.64
CA ALA A 51 7.29 10.37 1.33
C ALA A 51 7.68 8.89 1.18
N ASP A 52 8.81 8.46 1.74
CA ASP A 52 9.20 7.04 1.79
C ASP A 52 8.23 6.23 2.67
N CYS A 53 7.82 6.78 3.82
CA CYS A 53 6.81 6.17 4.67
C CYS A 53 5.45 6.04 3.94
N TRP A 54 5.06 7.06 3.17
CA TRP A 54 3.86 7.03 2.33
C TRP A 54 3.91 5.86 1.33
N LYS A 55 5.00 5.76 0.58
CA LYS A 55 5.21 4.69 -0.41
C LYS A 55 5.13 3.31 0.23
N LYS A 56 5.86 3.08 1.33
CA LYS A 56 5.86 1.79 2.04
C LYS A 56 4.48 1.41 2.57
N THR A 57 3.70 2.38 3.02
CA THR A 57 2.33 2.14 3.48
C THR A 57 1.44 1.66 2.32
N ALA A 58 1.56 2.29 1.14
CA ALA A 58 0.83 1.87 -0.06
C ALA A 58 1.27 0.48 -0.57
N GLU A 59 2.57 0.18 -0.52
CA GLU A 59 3.11 -1.14 -0.86
C GLU A 59 2.60 -2.22 0.10
N ALA A 60 2.60 -1.94 1.41
CA ALA A 60 2.07 -2.85 2.43
C ALA A 60 0.57 -3.11 2.21
N ALA A 61 -0.21 -2.07 1.89
CA ALA A 61 -1.61 -2.20 1.54
C ALA A 61 -1.81 -3.12 0.33
N GLY A 62 -1.09 -2.85 -0.76
CA GLY A 62 -1.16 -3.63 -1.98
C GLY A 62 -0.75 -5.10 -1.78
N ALA A 63 0.23 -5.36 -0.91
CA ALA A 63 0.63 -6.71 -0.54
C ALA A 63 -0.45 -7.40 0.32
N PHE A 64 -1.03 -6.70 1.29
CA PHE A 64 -2.06 -7.25 2.18
C PHE A 64 -3.31 -7.67 1.40
N PHE A 65 -3.80 -6.84 0.47
CA PHE A 65 -5.00 -7.17 -0.31
C PHE A 65 -4.82 -8.32 -1.32
N LYS A 66 -3.59 -8.81 -1.51
CA LYS A 66 -3.30 -10.03 -2.29
C LYS A 66 -3.30 -11.29 -1.44
N LEU A 67 -3.32 -11.16 -0.12
CA LEU A 67 -3.38 -12.32 0.78
C LEU A 67 -4.77 -12.96 0.76
N PRO A 68 -4.88 -14.27 1.03
CA PRO A 68 -6.16 -14.92 1.22
C PRO A 68 -6.97 -14.23 2.33
N GLU A 69 -8.25 -14.02 2.07
CA GLU A 69 -9.17 -13.41 3.02
C GLU A 69 -9.42 -14.37 4.19
N LEU A 70 -9.13 -13.91 5.42
CA LEU A 70 -9.37 -14.69 6.64
C LEU A 70 -10.75 -14.38 7.21
N HIS A 71 -11.15 -13.11 7.20
CA HIS A 71 -12.45 -12.65 7.67
C HIS A 71 -13.00 -11.51 6.80
N GLN A 72 -14.33 -11.47 6.64
CA GLN A 72 -15.02 -10.54 5.73
C GLN A 72 -14.73 -9.06 6.05
N MET A 73 -14.45 -8.74 7.33
CA MET A 73 -14.17 -7.38 7.77
C MET A 73 -12.70 -6.96 7.62
N ASP A 74 -11.77 -7.90 7.39
CA ASP A 74 -10.33 -7.61 7.42
C ASP A 74 -9.95 -6.53 6.41
N LYS A 75 -10.54 -6.61 5.21
CA LYS A 75 -10.24 -5.63 4.15
C LYS A 75 -10.63 -4.22 4.55
N GLN A 76 -11.78 -4.06 5.19
CA GLN A 76 -12.29 -2.76 5.62
C GLN A 76 -11.47 -2.21 6.80
N GLU A 77 -11.13 -3.06 7.76
CA GLU A 77 -10.32 -2.70 8.92
C GLU A 77 -8.92 -2.25 8.49
N VAL A 78 -8.28 -3.02 7.60
CA VAL A 78 -6.94 -2.70 7.11
C VAL A 78 -6.96 -1.46 6.22
N ALA A 79 -7.94 -1.31 5.32
CA ALA A 79 -8.10 -0.07 4.54
C ALA A 79 -8.21 1.16 5.45
N SER A 80 -9.00 1.06 6.51
CA SER A 80 -9.16 2.13 7.49
C SER A 80 -7.86 2.45 8.21
N ALA A 81 -7.08 1.43 8.61
CA ALA A 81 -5.78 1.61 9.24
C ALA A 81 -4.77 2.29 8.30
N ILE A 82 -4.72 1.89 7.03
CA ILE A 82 -3.86 2.51 6.00
C ILE A 82 -4.22 3.98 5.81
N HIS A 83 -5.51 4.30 5.67
CA HIS A 83 -5.97 5.69 5.51
C HIS A 83 -5.64 6.55 6.75
N ILE A 84 -5.69 5.99 7.96
CA ILE A 84 -5.27 6.71 9.17
C ILE A 84 -3.79 7.11 9.07
N ILE A 85 -2.92 6.19 8.67
CA ILE A 85 -1.47 6.48 8.51
C ILE A 85 -1.26 7.56 7.46
N GLN A 86 -1.89 7.41 6.29
CA GLN A 86 -1.80 8.37 5.20
C GLN A 86 -2.27 9.77 5.63
N ASN A 87 -3.41 9.87 6.33
CA ASN A 87 -3.91 11.15 6.85
C ASN A 87 -2.96 11.80 7.85
N LYS A 88 -2.30 11.01 8.72
CA LYS A 88 -1.30 11.53 9.65
C LYS A 88 -0.08 12.08 8.90
N LEU A 89 0.37 11.42 7.84
CA LEU A 89 1.46 11.87 6.99
C LEU A 89 1.13 13.19 6.27
N LEU A 90 -0.07 13.29 5.66
CA LEU A 90 -0.52 14.51 4.98
C LEU A 90 -0.70 15.70 5.92
N GLY A 91 -0.98 15.46 7.20
CA GLY A 91 -1.08 16.52 8.21
C GLY A 91 0.27 17.11 8.66
N ARG A 92 1.38 16.41 8.46
CA ARG A 92 2.70 16.83 9.01
C ARG A 92 3.23 18.13 8.42
N PRO A 93 3.19 18.39 7.10
CA PRO A 93 3.68 19.64 6.52
C PRO A 93 2.95 20.86 7.10
N THR A 94 1.63 20.80 7.17
CA THR A 94 0.79 21.86 7.75
C THR A 94 1.14 22.09 9.22
N TYR A 95 1.29 21.02 10.00
CA TYR A 95 1.65 21.12 11.41
C TYR A 95 3.05 21.72 11.62
N ARG A 96 4.02 21.34 10.79
CA ARG A 96 5.37 21.93 10.78
C ARG A 96 5.28 23.43 10.51
N LYS A 97 4.47 23.83 9.52
CA LYS A 97 4.28 25.26 9.20
C LYS A 97 3.63 26.03 10.33
N TYR A 98 2.64 25.44 10.99
CA TYR A 98 2.03 26.01 12.19
C TYR A 98 3.06 26.29 13.29
N LEU A 99 3.95 25.32 13.57
CA LEU A 99 5.01 25.49 14.59
C LEU A 99 6.00 26.61 14.23
N GLU A 100 6.38 26.72 12.95
CA GLU A 100 7.23 27.83 12.48
C GLU A 100 6.59 29.19 12.73
N LEU A 101 5.31 29.34 12.37
CA LEU A 101 4.57 30.58 12.55
C LEU A 101 4.35 30.93 14.02
N ALA A 102 4.03 29.93 14.85
CA ALA A 102 3.88 30.10 16.29
C ALA A 102 5.19 30.59 16.94
N LYS A 103 6.34 30.02 16.53
CA LYS A 103 7.66 30.46 17.00
C LYS A 103 7.98 31.88 16.57
N ALA A 104 7.72 32.23 15.31
CA ALA A 104 7.95 33.59 14.80
C ALA A 104 7.07 34.65 15.49
N ALA A 105 5.82 34.30 15.85
CA ALA A 105 4.94 35.17 16.61
C ALA A 105 5.42 35.37 18.07
N GLY A 106 5.95 34.31 18.70
CA GLY A 106 6.51 34.37 20.06
C GLY A 106 7.86 35.07 20.17
N GLN A 107 8.56 35.32 19.05
CA GLN A 107 9.84 36.02 18.99
C GLN A 107 9.72 37.52 18.64
N LYS A 108 8.50 38.09 18.57
CA LYS A 108 8.25 39.52 18.38
C LYS A 108 8.07 40.30 19.69
N GLN A 109 8.95 40.06 20.66
CA GLN A 109 9.12 40.94 21.81
C GLN A 109 10.60 41.28 21.90
N ASP A 110 10.99 42.35 21.18
CA ASP A 110 12.08 43.27 21.50
C ASP A 110 11.93 44.52 20.61
#